data_AF-A0A259NGF4-F1
#
_entry.id   AF-A0A259NGF4-F1
#
_cell.length_a   1.000
_cell.length_b   1.000
_cell.length_c   1.000
_cell.angle_alpha   90.00
_cell.angle_beta   90.00
_cell.angle_gamma   90.00
#
_symmetry.space_group_name_H-M   'P 1'
#
loop_
_entity.id
_entity.type
_entity.pdbx_description
1 polymer ?
#
loop_
_entity_poly.entity_id
_entity_poly.type
_entity_poly.pdbx_seq_one_letter_code
_entity_poly.pdbx_strand_id
1 'polypeptide(L)'
;MDTHSSINKTQAQARVNQIRAFQAEQQLLSEHGILQLDDNASQQIQRYHQAVLQQLQQSQDIDLNAQASHLSLGMQIVSFLGAVALAASLFFLFYQYWGYFDTPLQVGILISAPLLSLALVSWLQRVDRTGYYAKLAALVSFAAWVLNIVMLGSIFNLPASPNAFAVFALYAFMLAYTLRVRLLLAAGML
;
A
#
# COMPACT_ATOMS: atom_id res chain seq x y z
N MET A 1 34.70 17.66 -3.88
CA MET A 1 34.67 16.36 -3.19
C MET A 1 33.23 16.02 -2.84
N ASP A 2 32.50 15.62 -3.88
CA ASP A 2 31.53 14.52 -4.00
C ASP A 2 30.67 14.15 -2.78
N THR A 3 29.53 14.81 -2.67
CA THR A 3 28.35 14.28 -1.96
C THR A 3 27.48 13.51 -2.94
N HIS A 4 27.90 12.30 -3.33
CA HIS A 4 27.00 11.31 -3.92
C HIS A 4 26.06 10.75 -2.84
N SER A 5 25.13 11.57 -2.36
CA SER A 5 23.95 11.07 -1.67
C SER A 5 23.08 10.37 -2.72
N SER A 6 23.07 9.04 -2.69
CA SER A 6 22.19 8.24 -3.53
C SER A 6 20.74 8.59 -3.21
N ILE A 7 20.14 9.48 -4.01
CA ILE A 7 18.76 9.93 -3.87
C ILE A 7 17.86 8.70 -4.08
N ASN A 8 17.01 8.39 -3.11
CA ASN A 8 16.07 7.28 -3.21
C ASN A 8 14.98 7.58 -4.28
N LYS A 9 14.41 6.57 -4.94
CA LYS A 9 13.37 6.72 -5.99
C LYS A 9 12.25 7.69 -5.60
N THR A 10 11.78 7.65 -4.35
CA THR A 10 10.75 8.57 -3.85
C THR A 10 11.22 10.03 -3.82
N GLN A 11 12.47 10.28 -3.42
CA GLN A 11 13.05 11.62 -3.39
C GLN A 11 13.33 12.14 -4.81
N ALA A 12 13.76 11.25 -5.71
CA ALA A 12 13.94 11.57 -7.11
C ALA A 12 12.60 11.93 -7.78
N GLN A 13 11.52 11.20 -7.49
CA GLN A 13 10.17 11.54 -7.95
C GLN A 13 9.67 12.87 -7.37
N ALA A 14 9.92 13.13 -6.07
CA ALA A 14 9.57 14.40 -5.46
C ALA A 14 10.29 15.57 -6.13
N ARG A 15 11.56 15.37 -6.52
CA ARG A 15 12.35 16.37 -7.24
C ARG A 15 11.81 16.63 -8.66
N VAL A 16 11.40 15.59 -9.38
CA VAL A 16 10.73 15.73 -10.70
C VAL A 16 9.47 16.58 -10.57
N ASN A 17 8.64 16.31 -9.55
CA ASN A 17 7.39 17.04 -9.34
C ASN A 17 7.65 18.52 -9.00
N GLN A 18 8.66 18.82 -8.18
CA GLN A 18 9.06 20.20 -7.88
C GLN A 18 9.47 20.97 -9.13
N ILE A 19 10.26 20.36 -10.02
CA ILE A 19 10.70 20.99 -11.27
C ILE A 19 9.48 21.33 -12.16
N ARG A 20 8.52 20.41 -12.27
CA ARG A 20 7.29 20.64 -13.07
C ARG A 20 6.42 21.75 -12.49
N ALA A 21 6.22 21.74 -11.17
CA ALA A 21 5.46 22.79 -10.49
C ALA A 21 6.09 24.17 -10.70
N PHE A 22 7.42 24.25 -10.60
CA PHE A 22 8.15 25.48 -10.86
C PHE A 22 8.01 25.95 -12.31
N GLN A 23 8.13 25.04 -13.29
CA GLN A 23 7.97 25.39 -14.71
C GLN A 23 6.56 25.92 -15.01
N ALA A 24 5.53 25.31 -14.43
CA ALA A 24 4.15 25.77 -14.58
C ALA A 24 3.93 27.16 -13.95
N GLU A 25 4.44 27.38 -12.74
CA GLU A 25 4.35 28.68 -12.05
C GLU A 25 5.12 29.77 -12.80
N GLN A 26 6.32 29.46 -13.29
CA GLN A 26 7.14 30.38 -14.08
C GLN A 26 6.40 30.83 -15.34
N GLN A 27 5.71 29.91 -16.01
CA GLN A 27 4.91 30.23 -17.18
C GLN A 27 3.74 31.15 -16.83
N LEU A 28 2.97 30.83 -15.78
CA LEU A 28 1.87 31.67 -15.31
C LEU A 28 2.34 33.09 -14.94
N LEU A 29 3.43 33.21 -14.20
CA LEU A 29 3.99 34.50 -13.79
C LEU A 29 4.51 35.32 -14.99
N SER A 30 5.02 34.64 -16.03
CA SER A 30 5.44 35.30 -17.28
C SER A 30 4.24 35.80 -18.09
N GLU A 31 3.16 35.02 -18.17
CA GLU A 31 1.91 35.40 -18.86
C GLU A 31 1.23 36.59 -18.18
N HIS A 32 1.31 36.66 -16.84
CA HIS A 32 0.80 37.80 -16.06
C HIS A 32 1.77 39.00 -16.03
N GLY A 33 2.94 38.91 -16.68
CA GLY A 33 3.94 39.97 -16.73
C GLY A 33 4.61 40.28 -15.38
N ILE A 34 4.38 39.46 -14.36
CA ILE A 34 4.93 39.62 -13.00
C ILE A 34 6.41 39.21 -12.97
N LEU A 35 6.76 38.19 -13.76
CA LEU A 35 8.12 37.68 -13.87
C LEU A 35 8.63 37.87 -15.30
N GLN A 36 9.37 38.95 -15.52
CA GLN A 36 10.11 39.20 -16.77
C GLN A 36 11.56 38.72 -16.59
N LEU A 37 11.80 37.45 -16.90
CA LEU A 37 13.15 36.93 -17.03
C LEU A 37 13.66 37.29 -18.42
N ASP A 38 14.93 37.72 -18.49
CA ASP A 38 15.63 37.82 -19.77
C ASP A 38 15.59 36.45 -20.49
N ASP A 39 15.46 36.47 -21.82
CA ASP A 39 15.35 35.27 -22.65
C ASP A 39 16.54 34.33 -22.42
N ASN A 40 17.72 34.90 -22.16
CA ASN A 40 18.92 34.13 -21.82
C ASN A 40 18.79 33.38 -20.48
N ALA A 41 18.28 34.05 -19.45
CA ALA A 41 18.09 33.47 -18.12
C ALA A 41 17.02 32.37 -18.13
N SER A 42 15.92 32.58 -18.86
CA SER A 42 14.86 31.58 -19.02
C SER A 42 15.40 30.30 -19.71
N GLN A 43 16.18 30.45 -20.79
CA GLN A 43 16.80 29.33 -21.48
C GLN A 43 17.82 28.59 -20.61
N GLN A 44 18.62 29.29 -19.80
CA GLN A 44 19.56 28.66 -18.88
C GLN A 44 18.84 27.79 -17.83
N ILE A 45 17.74 28.29 -17.25
CA ILE A 45 16.93 27.55 -16.27
C ILE A 45 16.31 26.31 -16.93
N GLN A 46 15.76 26.44 -18.14
CA GLN A 46 15.20 25.31 -18.87
C GLN A 46 16.26 24.23 -19.15
N ARG A 47 17.45 24.62 -19.63
CA ARG A 47 18.57 23.68 -19.87
C ARG A 47 19.00 22.98 -18.60
N TYR A 48 19.10 23.70 -17.48
CA TYR A 48 19.42 23.11 -16.18
C TYR A 48 18.38 22.07 -15.76
N HIS A 49 17.08 22.41 -15.80
CA HIS A 49 16.01 21.48 -15.48
C HIS A 49 16.00 20.24 -16.36
N GLN A 50 16.26 20.41 -17.66
CA GLN A 50 16.30 19.31 -18.61
C GLN A 50 17.47 18.36 -18.32
N ALA A 51 18.65 18.90 -17.98
CA ALA A 51 19.81 18.11 -17.56
C ALA A 51 19.53 17.32 -16.27
N VAL A 52 18.91 17.95 -15.27
CA VAL A 52 18.54 17.27 -14.01
C VAL A 52 17.53 16.15 -14.25
N LEU A 53 16.51 16.38 -15.07
CA LEU A 53 15.52 15.35 -15.42
C LEU A 53 16.15 14.16 -16.15
N GLN A 54 17.06 14.42 -17.09
CA GLN A 54 17.81 13.37 -17.80
C GLN A 54 18.70 12.56 -16.84
N GLN A 55 19.39 13.22 -15.91
CA GLN A 55 20.22 12.54 -14.92
C GLN A 55 19.38 11.66 -13.98
N LEU A 56 18.21 12.14 -13.54
CA LEU A 56 17.29 11.37 -12.70
C LEU A 56 16.69 10.17 -13.46
N GLN A 57 16.41 10.33 -14.76
CA GLN A 57 15.92 9.24 -15.60
C GLN A 57 16.98 8.14 -15.76
N GLN A 58 18.22 8.50 -16.08
CA GLN A 58 19.31 7.54 -16.28
C GLN A 58 19.73 6.83 -14.99
N SER A 59 19.75 7.54 -13.86
CA SER A 59 20.28 6.99 -12.60
C SER A 59 19.30 6.10 -11.84
N GLN A 60 17.98 6.19 -12.09
CA GLN A 60 16.98 5.56 -11.23
C GLN A 60 15.84 4.83 -11.98
N ASP A 61 15.84 4.82 -13.33
CA ASP A 61 14.78 4.19 -14.14
C ASP A 61 13.39 4.66 -13.69
N ILE A 62 13.21 5.98 -13.67
CA ILE A 62 11.99 6.65 -13.18
C ILE A 62 11.10 6.95 -14.39
N ASP A 63 9.89 6.40 -14.37
CA ASP A 63 8.84 6.77 -15.31
C ASP A 63 8.47 8.25 -15.13
N LEU A 64 8.87 9.07 -16.09
CA LEU A 64 8.53 10.50 -16.15
C LEU A 64 7.01 10.72 -16.28
N ASN A 65 6.18 9.69 -16.42
CA ASN A 65 4.74 9.82 -16.61
C ASN A 65 3.92 9.90 -15.30
N ALA A 66 4.54 10.22 -14.17
CA ALA A 66 3.90 10.28 -12.84
C ALA A 66 2.93 11.46 -12.61
N GLN A 67 2.16 11.86 -13.65
CA GLN A 67 1.00 12.75 -13.51
C GLN A 67 -0.16 12.09 -12.71
N ALA A 68 0.02 10.83 -12.28
CA ALA A 68 -0.97 10.03 -11.56
C ALA A 68 -0.93 10.17 -10.02
N SER A 69 -0.05 10.99 -9.44
CA SER A 69 0.15 11.03 -7.97
C SER A 69 -1.09 11.49 -7.20
N HIS A 70 -1.90 12.41 -7.74
CA HIS A 70 -3.12 12.90 -7.08
C HIS A 70 -4.34 11.99 -7.28
N LEU A 71 -4.44 11.31 -8.43
CA LEU A 71 -5.48 10.28 -8.67
C LEU A 71 -5.28 9.04 -7.78
N SER A 72 -4.02 8.73 -7.45
CA SER A 72 -3.66 7.57 -6.64
C SER A 72 -4.16 7.64 -5.19
N LEU A 73 -4.17 8.81 -4.53
CA LEU A 73 -4.60 8.91 -3.12
C LEU A 73 -6.10 8.59 -2.94
N GLY A 74 -6.96 9.11 -3.80
CA GLY A 74 -8.40 8.81 -3.78
C GLY A 74 -8.65 7.32 -4.03
N MET A 75 -7.97 6.73 -5.01
CA MET A 75 -8.08 5.30 -5.30
C MET A 75 -7.56 4.44 -4.15
N GLN A 76 -6.50 4.87 -3.44
CA GLN A 76 -6.00 4.19 -2.25
C GLN A 76 -7.06 4.18 -1.15
N ILE A 77 -7.66 5.33 -0.83
CA ILE A 77 -8.72 5.43 0.19
C ILE A 77 -9.91 4.54 -0.18
N VAL A 78 -10.40 4.61 -1.41
CA VAL A 78 -11.52 3.78 -1.88
C VAL A 78 -11.18 2.29 -1.84
N SER A 79 -9.98 1.90 -2.27
CA SER A 79 -9.54 0.50 -2.24
C SER A 79 -9.36 0.00 -0.80
N PHE A 80 -8.89 0.86 0.11
CA PHE A 80 -8.76 0.54 1.52
C PHE A 80 -10.13 0.35 2.17
N LEU A 81 -11.05 1.31 1.99
CA LEU A 81 -12.42 1.20 2.49
C LEU A 81 -13.12 -0.04 1.91
N GLY A 82 -12.95 -0.30 0.62
CA GLY A 82 -13.49 -1.48 -0.04
C GLY A 82 -12.94 -2.78 0.55
N ALA A 83 -11.63 -2.87 0.79
CA ALA A 83 -11.02 -4.04 1.41
C ALA A 83 -11.51 -4.26 2.85
N VAL A 84 -11.65 -3.19 3.64
CA VAL A 84 -12.20 -3.25 5.01
C VAL A 84 -13.66 -3.67 4.99
N ALA A 85 -14.48 -3.09 4.11
CA ALA A 85 -15.89 -3.44 3.97
C ALA A 85 -16.06 -4.89 3.53
N LEU A 86 -15.24 -5.38 2.59
CA LEU A 86 -15.24 -6.77 2.16
C LEU A 86 -14.84 -7.71 3.29
N ALA A 87 -13.79 -7.38 4.05
CA ALA A 87 -13.38 -8.17 5.21
C ALA A 87 -14.46 -8.22 6.30
N ALA A 88 -15.09 -7.08 6.60
CA ALA A 88 -16.19 -7.00 7.56
C ALA A 88 -17.41 -7.79 7.08
N SER A 89 -17.80 -7.64 5.80
CA SER A 89 -18.91 -8.39 5.21
C SER A 89 -18.68 -9.89 5.29
N LEU A 90 -17.47 -10.35 4.97
CA LEU A 90 -17.10 -11.75 5.09
C LEU A 90 -17.17 -12.23 6.56
N PHE A 91 -16.65 -11.44 7.50
CA PHE A 91 -16.72 -11.73 8.93
C PHE A 91 -18.17 -11.90 9.40
N PHE A 92 -19.04 -10.94 9.09
CA PHE A 92 -20.46 -10.98 9.47
C PHE A 92 -21.20 -12.14 8.82
N LEU A 93 -20.92 -12.43 7.54
CA LEU A 93 -21.51 -13.57 6.83
C LEU A 93 -21.19 -14.88 7.56
N PHE A 94 -19.92 -15.11 7.87
CA PHE A 94 -19.53 -16.30 8.59
C PHE A 94 -20.13 -16.31 9.99
N TYR A 95 -20.02 -15.23 10.76
CA TYR A 95 -20.62 -15.16 12.10
C TYR A 95 -22.13 -15.48 12.13
N GLN A 96 -22.88 -15.00 11.13
CA GLN A 96 -24.32 -15.23 11.04
C GLN A 96 -24.68 -16.66 10.62
N TYR A 97 -23.96 -17.22 9.65
CA TYR A 97 -24.33 -18.49 9.01
C TYR A 97 -23.51 -19.70 9.49
N TRP A 98 -22.48 -19.51 10.33
CA TRP A 98 -21.53 -20.57 10.70
C TRP A 98 -22.20 -21.81 11.28
N GLY A 99 -23.18 -21.60 12.16
CA GLY A 99 -23.89 -22.69 12.83
C GLY A 99 -24.78 -23.54 11.91
N TYR A 100 -25.04 -23.10 10.68
CA TYR A 100 -25.82 -23.85 9.70
C TYR A 100 -24.97 -24.77 8.81
N PHE A 101 -23.63 -24.67 8.89
CA PHE A 101 -22.74 -25.49 8.10
C PHE A 101 -22.39 -26.80 8.80
N ASP A 102 -22.41 -27.91 8.06
CA ASP A 102 -21.92 -29.19 8.56
C ASP A 102 -20.40 -29.16 8.80
N THR A 103 -19.94 -29.96 9.76
CA THR A 103 -18.52 -30.01 10.18
C THR A 103 -17.52 -30.20 9.03
N PRO A 104 -17.75 -31.06 8.01
CA PRO A 104 -16.83 -31.20 6.89
C PRO A 104 -16.68 -29.92 6.07
N LEU A 105 -17.78 -29.17 5.89
CA LEU A 105 -17.77 -27.91 5.15
C LEU A 105 -17.03 -26.83 5.96
N GLN A 106 -17.29 -26.75 7.27
CA GLN A 106 -16.60 -25.84 8.17
C GLN A 106 -15.08 -26.07 8.13
N VAL A 107 -14.63 -27.32 8.24
CA VAL A 107 -13.20 -27.67 8.16
C VAL A 107 -12.60 -27.31 6.79
N GLY A 108 -13.33 -27.59 5.70
CA GLY A 108 -12.90 -27.22 4.35
C GLY A 108 -12.69 -25.70 4.17
N ILE A 109 -13.60 -24.90 4.71
CA ILE A 109 -13.51 -23.43 4.70
C ILE A 109 -12.29 -22.97 5.51
N LEU A 110 -12.06 -23.55 6.69
CA LEU A 110 -10.93 -23.20 7.54
C LEU A 110 -9.57 -23.55 6.92
N ILE A 111 -9.47 -24.65 6.17
CA ILE A 111 -8.24 -25.03 5.48
C ILE A 111 -8.01 -24.17 4.23
N SER A 112 -9.07 -23.90 3.46
CA SER A 112 -8.97 -23.13 2.20
C SER A 112 -8.66 -21.66 2.43
N ALA A 113 -9.21 -21.04 3.48
CA ALA A 113 -9.00 -19.62 3.78
C ALA A 113 -7.51 -19.20 3.92
N PRO A 114 -6.66 -19.85 4.74
CA PRO A 114 -5.24 -19.51 4.83
C PRO A 114 -4.46 -19.84 3.55
N LEU A 115 -4.85 -20.87 2.79
CA LEU A 115 -4.23 -21.18 1.50
C LEU A 115 -4.54 -20.09 0.47
N LEU A 116 -5.80 -19.66 0.40
CA LEU A 116 -6.23 -18.56 -0.47
C LEU A 116 -5.57 -17.25 -0.06
N SER A 117 -5.45 -16.99 1.25
CA SER A 117 -4.81 -15.76 1.73
C SER A 117 -3.32 -15.71 1.41
N LEU A 118 -2.60 -16.84 1.59
CA LEU A 118 -1.19 -16.97 1.19
C LEU A 118 -1.01 -16.85 -0.32
N ALA A 119 -1.88 -17.48 -1.11
CA ALA A 119 -1.87 -17.38 -2.57
C ALA A 119 -2.11 -15.94 -3.02
N LEU A 120 -3.07 -15.24 -2.40
CA LEU A 120 -3.39 -13.84 -2.68
C LEU A 120 -2.18 -12.94 -2.39
N VAL A 121 -1.55 -13.07 -1.22
CA VAL A 121 -0.36 -12.28 -0.86
C VAL A 121 0.79 -12.55 -1.81
N SER A 122 1.03 -13.83 -2.16
CA SER A 122 2.12 -14.22 -3.06
C SER A 122 1.89 -13.72 -4.50
N TRP A 123 0.66 -13.77 -4.97
CA TRP A 123 0.30 -13.26 -6.29
C TRP A 123 0.42 -11.74 -6.35
N LEU A 124 -0.11 -11.02 -5.34
CA LEU A 124 0.00 -9.57 -5.29
C LEU A 124 1.45 -9.07 -5.15
N GLN A 125 2.32 -9.78 -4.43
CA GLN A 125 3.75 -9.44 -4.38
C GLN A 125 4.43 -9.51 -5.75
N ARG A 126 3.96 -10.39 -6.65
CA ARG A 126 4.51 -10.50 -8.02
C ARG A 126 3.95 -9.44 -8.95
N VAL A 127 2.70 -9.04 -8.75
CA VAL A 127 2.00 -8.08 -9.62
C VAL A 127 2.34 -6.63 -9.26
N ASP A 128 2.55 -6.32 -7.98
CA ASP A 128 2.65 -4.95 -7.51
C ASP A 128 4.08 -4.54 -7.11
N ARG A 129 4.76 -3.77 -7.99
CA ARG A 129 6.09 -3.18 -7.75
C ARG A 129 6.07 -2.07 -6.69
N THR A 130 4.91 -1.47 -6.41
CA THR A 130 4.77 -0.40 -5.40
C THR A 130 4.48 -0.94 -4.00
N GLY A 131 4.01 -2.18 -3.92
CA GLY A 131 3.68 -2.87 -2.67
C GLY A 131 2.46 -2.32 -1.94
N TYR A 132 1.68 -1.41 -2.53
CA TYR A 132 0.47 -0.86 -1.89
C TYR A 132 -0.64 -1.91 -1.76
N TYR A 133 -0.98 -2.58 -2.87
CA TYR A 133 -2.01 -3.60 -2.87
C TYR A 133 -1.58 -4.82 -2.07
N ALA A 134 -0.28 -5.12 -2.02
CA ALA A 134 0.26 -6.15 -1.14
C ALA A 134 -0.08 -5.87 0.35
N LYS A 135 -0.09 -4.61 0.80
CA LYS A 135 -0.52 -4.24 2.17
C LYS A 135 -2.01 -4.48 2.39
N LEU A 136 -2.84 -4.17 1.39
CA LEU A 136 -4.29 -4.43 1.45
C LEU A 136 -4.58 -5.94 1.53
N ALA A 137 -3.90 -6.75 0.72
CA ALA A 137 -4.03 -8.20 0.80
C ALA A 137 -3.53 -8.75 2.15
N ALA A 138 -2.48 -8.18 2.74
CA ALA A 138 -2.03 -8.54 4.08
C ALA A 138 -3.11 -8.28 5.14
N LEU A 139 -3.80 -7.14 5.05
CA LEU A 139 -4.91 -6.80 5.95
C LEU A 139 -6.06 -7.80 5.81
N VAL A 140 -6.45 -8.13 4.58
CA VAL A 140 -7.50 -9.12 4.32
C VAL A 140 -7.09 -10.51 4.81
N SER A 141 -5.82 -10.90 4.59
CA SER A 141 -5.27 -12.16 5.11
C SER A 141 -5.30 -12.21 6.64
N PHE A 142 -4.98 -11.10 7.30
CA PHE A 142 -5.06 -10.99 8.75
C PHE A 142 -6.50 -11.14 9.24
N ALA A 143 -7.46 -10.45 8.62
CA ALA A 143 -8.88 -10.59 8.96
C ALA A 143 -9.39 -12.03 8.77
N ALA A 144 -8.98 -12.69 7.69
CA ALA A 144 -9.31 -14.09 7.42
C ALA A 144 -8.72 -15.04 8.48
N TRP A 145 -7.52 -14.76 8.97
CA TRP A 145 -6.90 -15.52 10.07
C TRP A 145 -7.64 -15.35 11.39
N VAL A 146 -7.99 -14.11 11.75
CA VAL A 146 -8.78 -13.82 12.97
C VAL A 146 -10.10 -14.57 12.92
N LEU A 147 -10.80 -14.49 11.78
CA LEU A 147 -12.04 -15.22 11.56
C LEU A 147 -11.87 -16.73 11.73
N ASN A 148 -10.79 -17.31 11.19
CA ASN A 148 -10.49 -18.73 11.29
C ASN A 148 -10.47 -19.23 12.75
N ILE A 149 -9.77 -18.51 13.64
CA ILE A 149 -9.64 -18.88 15.05
C ILE A 149 -10.97 -18.72 15.80
N VAL A 150 -11.72 -17.64 15.54
CA VAL A 150 -13.05 -17.43 16.14
C VAL A 150 -13.98 -18.59 15.76
N MET A 151 -13.98 -18.99 14.49
CA MET A 151 -14.80 -20.09 13.98
C MET A 151 -14.33 -21.46 14.47
N LEU A 152 -13.01 -21.67 14.66
CA LEU A 152 -12.46 -22.84 15.34
C LEU A 152 -12.97 -22.96 16.78
N GLY A 153 -13.00 -21.84 17.50
CA GLY A 153 -13.51 -21.77 18.87
C GLY A 153 -14.97 -22.22 18.96
N SER A 154 -15.81 -21.85 17.99
CA SER A 154 -17.21 -22.28 18.00
C SER A 154 -17.39 -23.76 17.64
N ILE A 155 -16.57 -24.35 16.75
CA ILE A 155 -16.65 -25.79 16.43
C ILE A 155 -16.35 -26.64 17.66
N PHE A 156 -15.26 -26.31 18.36
CA PHE A 156 -14.78 -27.10 19.49
C PHE A 156 -15.37 -26.64 20.84
N ASN A 157 -16.31 -25.69 20.82
CA ASN A 157 -16.91 -25.08 21.99
C ASN A 157 -15.85 -24.59 23.01
N LEU A 158 -14.75 -24.04 22.49
CA LEU A 158 -13.66 -23.52 23.32
C LEU A 158 -14.12 -22.20 23.96
N PRO A 159 -13.96 -22.03 25.28
CA PRO A 159 -14.27 -20.76 25.92
C PRO A 159 -13.37 -19.66 25.36
N ALA A 160 -13.92 -18.45 25.20
CA ALA A 160 -13.16 -17.28 24.79
C ALA A 160 -11.96 -17.08 25.74
N SER A 161 -10.77 -17.44 25.27
CA SER A 161 -9.55 -17.39 26.06
C SER A 161 -8.80 -16.09 25.76
N PRO A 162 -8.32 -15.34 26.77
CA PRO A 162 -7.45 -14.18 26.57
C PRO A 162 -6.22 -14.49 25.70
N ASN A 163 -5.76 -15.75 25.69
CA ASN A 163 -4.61 -16.19 24.91
C ASN A 163 -4.87 -16.22 23.38
N ALA A 164 -6.13 -16.17 22.94
CA ALA A 164 -6.46 -16.09 21.52
C ALA A 164 -5.93 -14.78 20.89
N PHE A 165 -5.93 -13.69 21.66
CA PHE A 165 -5.34 -12.42 21.24
C PHE A 165 -3.84 -12.50 20.99
N ALA A 166 -3.11 -13.34 21.75
CA ALA A 166 -1.68 -13.56 21.53
C ALA A 166 -1.40 -14.27 20.18
N VAL A 167 -2.27 -15.20 19.76
CA VAL A 167 -2.16 -15.89 18.46
C VAL A 167 -2.50 -14.94 17.31
N PHE A 168 -3.44 -14.01 17.50
CA PHE A 168 -3.71 -12.92 16.56
C PHE A 168 -2.49 -12.01 16.41
N ALA A 169 -1.95 -11.54 17.52
CA ALA A 169 -0.78 -10.67 17.55
C ALA A 169 0.42 -11.33 16.86
N LEU A 170 0.70 -12.61 17.11
CA LEU A 170 1.82 -13.33 16.49
C LEU A 170 1.73 -13.35 14.95
N TYR A 171 0.54 -13.63 14.40
CA TYR A 171 0.33 -13.65 12.96
C TYR A 171 0.38 -12.25 12.33
N ALA A 172 -0.18 -11.23 13.01
CA ALA A 172 -0.01 -9.83 12.63
C ALA A 172 1.47 -9.42 12.60
N PHE A 173 2.25 -9.78 13.61
CA PHE A 173 3.69 -9.50 13.67
C PHE A 173 4.46 -10.20 12.55
N MET A 174 4.14 -11.47 12.26
CA MET A 174 4.77 -12.22 11.19
C MET A 174 4.50 -11.59 9.80
N LEU A 175 3.25 -11.18 9.54
CA LEU A 175 2.88 -10.45 8.33
C LEU A 175 3.52 -9.05 8.28
N ALA A 176 3.58 -8.34 9.40
CA ALA A 176 4.22 -7.02 9.48
C ALA A 176 5.72 -7.09 9.16
N TYR A 177 6.41 -8.12 9.67
CA TYR A 177 7.84 -8.35 9.45
C TYR A 177 8.13 -8.72 7.99
N THR A 178 7.31 -9.60 7.41
CA THR A 178 7.49 -10.06 6.01
C THR A 178 7.10 -9.00 4.98
N LEU A 179 6.09 -8.15 5.24
CA LEU A 179 5.66 -7.10 4.31
C LEU A 179 6.18 -5.68 4.65
N ARG A 180 7.04 -5.52 5.69
CA ARG A 180 7.54 -4.22 6.19
C ARG A 180 6.42 -3.18 6.42
N VAL A 181 5.27 -3.62 6.92
CA VAL A 181 4.08 -2.77 7.11
C VAL A 181 4.00 -2.28 8.56
N ARG A 182 4.32 -1.00 8.78
CA ARG A 182 4.25 -0.37 10.12
C ARG A 182 2.82 -0.27 10.68
N LEU A 183 1.79 -0.28 9.84
CA LEU A 183 0.38 -0.19 10.28
C LEU A 183 -0.09 -1.49 10.97
N LEU A 184 0.35 -2.65 10.48
CA LEU A 184 -0.02 -3.95 11.03
C LEU A 184 0.69 -4.21 12.38
N LEU A 185 1.86 -3.60 12.58
CA LEU A 185 2.59 -3.57 13.86
C LEU A 185 1.78 -2.90 14.97
N ALA A 186 1.06 -1.82 14.67
CA ALA A 186 0.18 -1.16 15.63
C ALA A 186 -1.07 -2.01 15.96
N ALA A 187 -1.65 -2.66 14.95
CA ALA A 187 -2.79 -3.56 15.15
C ALA A 187 -2.44 -4.82 15.94
N GLY A 188 -1.19 -5.30 15.87
CA GLY A 188 -0.71 -6.44 16.68
C GLY A 188 -0.29 -6.09 18.11
N MET A 189 -0.20 -4.80 18.46
CA MET A 189 0.09 -4.33 19.82
C MET A 189 -1.16 -4.00 20.65
N LEU A 190 -2.32 -3.84 19.98
CA LEU A 190 -3.65 -3.65 20.60
C LEU A 190 -4.28 -5.00 20.93
#